data_AF-A0A2A5B727-F1
#
_entry.id   AF-A0A2A5B727-F1
#
_cell.length_a   1.000
_cell.length_b   1.000
_cell.length_c   1.000
_cell.angle_alpha   90.00
_cell.angle_beta   90.00
_cell.angle_gamma   90.00
#
_symmetry.space_group_name_H-M   'P 1'
#
loop_
_entity.id
_entity.type
_entity.pdbx_description
1 polymer ?
#
loop_
_entity_poly.entity_id
_entity_poly.type
_entity_poly.pdbx_seq_one_letter_code
_entity_poly.pdbx_strand_id
1 'polypeptide(L)'
;MKNIWVVVVLSLVFFSFDLSKSATKKMNKTLAKIWPEQTIIKNPINIDQALQKKYSFKLESNTLYDVVINTKSEAYVFLSKGLGKMDVFDYMIVFNKDLSILKVKVLVYREDYGGEIGSNRWLKQFIGKKDPVKMKFGHDIQNISGATISSRSLTEDVKKVTRQMIALKQKGIL
;
A
#
# COMPACT_ATOMS: atom_id res chain seq x y z
N MET A 1 26.41 52.19 -6.68
CA MET A 1 26.30 50.87 -7.34
C MET A 1 25.36 50.02 -6.48
N LYS A 2 24.16 49.69 -6.96
CA LYS A 2 23.16 48.90 -6.21
C LYS A 2 23.40 47.42 -6.47
N ASN A 3 23.82 46.69 -5.45
CA ASN A 3 24.03 45.24 -5.53
C ASN A 3 22.66 44.55 -5.48
N ILE A 4 22.21 44.01 -6.60
CA ILE A 4 21.01 43.18 -6.70
C ILE A 4 21.41 41.76 -6.29
N TRP A 5 20.93 41.33 -5.13
CA TRP A 5 21.03 39.93 -4.70
C TRP A 5 19.95 39.13 -5.42
N VAL A 6 20.35 38.36 -6.44
CA VAL A 6 19.47 37.36 -7.07
C VAL A 6 19.47 36.13 -6.17
N VAL A 7 18.37 35.92 -5.45
CA VAL A 7 18.12 34.66 -4.74
C VAL A 7 17.50 33.69 -5.74
N VAL A 8 18.29 32.71 -6.18
CA VAL A 8 17.80 31.58 -6.98
C VAL A 8 17.18 30.57 -6.01
N VAL A 9 15.84 30.54 -5.94
CA VAL A 9 15.10 29.49 -5.24
C VAL A 9 14.98 28.29 -6.18
N LEU A 10 15.91 27.34 -6.04
CA LEU A 10 15.83 26.04 -6.72
C LEU A 10 14.81 25.18 -5.96
N SER A 11 13.58 25.11 -6.45
CA SER A 11 12.54 24.26 -5.87
C SER A 11 12.86 22.79 -6.16
N LEU A 12 13.43 22.11 -5.16
CA LEU A 12 13.49 20.65 -5.11
C LEU A 12 12.07 20.10 -5.02
N VAL A 13 11.52 19.61 -6.13
CA VAL A 13 10.24 18.89 -6.12
C VAL A 13 10.48 17.53 -5.46
N PHE A 14 10.16 17.44 -4.17
CA PHE A 14 10.04 16.15 -3.50
C PHE A 14 8.88 15.39 -4.13
N PHE A 15 9.17 14.32 -4.87
CA PHE A 15 8.16 13.35 -5.29
C PHE A 15 7.62 12.67 -4.03
N SER A 16 6.55 13.21 -3.45
CA SER A 16 5.72 12.47 -2.50
C SER A 16 5.01 11.33 -3.24
N PHE A 17 4.76 10.23 -2.55
CA PHE A 17 3.83 9.22 -3.04
C PHE A 17 2.44 9.87 -3.07
N ASP A 18 2.03 10.35 -4.23
CA ASP A 18 0.69 10.87 -4.44
C ASP A 18 -0.06 9.91 -5.37
N LEU A 19 -1.17 9.38 -4.85
CA LEU A 19 -2.02 8.51 -5.64
C LEU A 19 -2.67 9.32 -6.76
N SER A 20 -2.74 8.74 -7.96
CA SER A 20 -3.52 9.35 -9.03
C SER A 20 -4.99 9.52 -8.61
N LYS A 21 -5.69 10.49 -9.21
CA LYS A 21 -7.12 10.73 -8.93
C LYS A 21 -7.96 9.45 -9.08
N SER A 22 -7.65 8.61 -10.07
CA SER A 22 -8.34 7.34 -10.31
C SER A 22 -8.03 6.31 -9.21
N ALA A 23 -6.77 6.23 -8.75
CA ALA A 23 -6.38 5.37 -7.64
C ALA A 23 -7.07 5.78 -6.34
N THR A 24 -7.06 7.07 -6.00
CA THR A 24 -7.74 7.62 -4.82
C THR A 24 -9.24 7.35 -4.85
N LYS A 25 -9.89 7.57 -6.00
CA LYS A 25 -11.31 7.23 -6.19
C LYS A 25 -11.58 5.74 -5.96
N LYS A 26 -10.72 4.85 -6.47
CA LYS A 26 -10.88 3.40 -6.31
C LYS A 26 -10.61 2.93 -4.87
N MET A 27 -9.63 3.53 -4.19
CA MET A 27 -9.39 3.31 -2.76
C MET A 27 -10.64 3.68 -1.96
N ASN A 28 -11.14 4.91 -2.09
CA ASN A 28 -12.32 5.39 -1.36
C ASN A 28 -13.56 4.52 -1.63
N LYS A 29 -13.81 4.17 -2.90
CA LYS A 29 -14.90 3.25 -3.28
C LYS A 29 -14.74 1.86 -2.66
N THR A 30 -13.51 1.40 -2.46
CA THR A 30 -13.26 0.09 -1.83
C THR A 30 -13.51 0.15 -0.34
N LEU A 31 -13.05 1.19 0.36
CA LEU A 31 -13.30 1.35 1.80
C LEU A 31 -14.80 1.51 2.09
N ALA A 32 -15.52 2.30 1.30
CA ALA A 32 -16.98 2.46 1.42
C ALA A 32 -17.76 1.16 1.18
N LYS A 33 -17.19 0.17 0.46
CA LYS A 33 -17.78 -1.15 0.30
C LYS A 33 -17.51 -2.08 1.49
N ILE A 34 -16.39 -1.90 2.17
CA ILE A 34 -16.05 -2.67 3.37
C ILE A 34 -16.91 -2.20 4.54
N TRP A 35 -17.11 -0.89 4.66
CA TRP A 35 -17.93 -0.27 5.70
C TRP A 35 -18.99 0.65 5.08
N PRO A 36 -20.13 0.09 4.63
CA PRO A 36 -21.22 0.85 4.05
C PRO A 36 -21.84 1.82 5.05
N GLU A 37 -22.20 3.01 4.56
CA GLU A 37 -22.95 4.02 5.33
C GLU A 37 -22.23 4.53 6.60
N GLN A 38 -20.92 4.28 6.72
CA GLN A 38 -20.11 4.76 7.84
C GLN A 38 -19.30 6.01 7.45
N THR A 39 -19.00 6.86 8.43
CA THR A 39 -18.03 7.95 8.22
C THR A 39 -16.62 7.40 8.39
N ILE A 40 -15.83 7.48 7.31
CA ILE A 40 -14.48 6.93 7.21
C ILE A 40 -13.47 8.07 7.13
N ILE A 41 -12.59 8.16 8.13
CA ILE A 41 -11.46 9.09 8.17
C ILE A 41 -10.16 8.29 7.99
N LYS A 42 -9.23 8.83 7.19
CA LYS A 42 -7.90 8.24 6.96
C LYS A 42 -6.85 9.16 7.54
N ASN A 43 -6.26 8.79 8.67
CA ASN A 43 -5.20 9.57 9.32
C ASN A 43 -3.84 9.04 8.85
N PRO A 44 -3.01 9.85 8.16
CA PRO A 44 -1.70 9.37 7.71
C PRO A 44 -0.78 9.07 8.90
N ILE A 45 -0.12 7.92 8.85
CA ILE A 45 0.92 7.53 9.80
C ILE A 45 2.26 7.83 9.12
N ASN A 46 2.84 8.97 9.48
CA ASN A 46 4.17 9.36 9.01
C ASN A 46 5.22 8.92 10.02
N ILE A 47 6.26 8.24 9.53
CA ILE A 47 7.35 7.72 10.37
C ILE A 47 8.60 8.53 10.09
N ASP A 48 9.20 9.07 11.15
CA ASP A 48 10.43 9.83 11.05
C ASP A 48 11.58 9.01 10.43
N GLN A 49 12.42 9.69 9.64
CA GLN A 49 13.55 9.09 8.92
C GLN A 49 14.55 8.43 9.88
N ALA A 50 14.72 8.98 11.10
CA ALA A 50 15.59 8.38 12.10
C ALA A 50 15.09 6.98 12.53
N LEU A 51 13.78 6.81 12.71
CA LEU A 51 13.17 5.51 13.04
C LEU A 51 13.24 4.53 11.87
N GLN A 52 12.99 5.03 10.65
CA GLN A 52 13.15 4.24 9.42
C GLN A 52 14.57 3.68 9.28
N LYS A 53 15.59 4.52 9.51
CA LYS A 53 17.00 4.11 9.49
C LYS A 53 17.31 3.14 10.63
N LYS A 54 16.84 3.42 11.85
CA LYS A 54 17.06 2.59 13.05
C LYS A 54 16.52 1.17 12.88
N TYR A 55 15.38 1.02 12.23
CA TYR A 55 14.70 -0.27 12.07
C TYR A 55 14.81 -0.84 10.65
N SER A 56 15.65 -0.23 9.80
CA SER A 56 15.98 -0.69 8.45
C SER A 56 14.76 -0.95 7.56
N PHE A 57 13.71 -0.14 7.69
CA PHE A 57 12.58 -0.12 6.76
C PHE A 57 12.45 1.27 6.14
N LYS A 58 11.99 1.32 4.89
CA LYS A 58 11.65 2.55 4.19
C LYS A 58 10.14 2.62 3.99
N LEU A 59 9.54 3.70 4.45
CA LEU A 59 8.13 4.02 4.25
C LEU A 59 8.06 5.42 3.65
N GLU A 60 7.46 5.54 2.48
CA GLU A 60 7.22 6.84 1.86
C GLU A 60 6.09 7.55 2.59
N SER A 61 6.13 8.88 2.68
CA SER A 61 5.01 9.65 3.24
C SER A 61 3.71 9.33 2.51
N ASN A 62 2.58 9.38 3.20
CA ASN A 62 1.25 9.11 2.62
C ASN A 62 1.08 7.69 2.04
N THR A 63 1.84 6.70 2.54
CA THR A 63 1.63 5.29 2.16
C THR A 63 0.92 4.47 3.22
N LEU A 64 0.88 4.93 4.47
CA LEU A 64 0.23 4.22 5.57
C LEU A 64 -0.78 5.14 6.26
N TYR A 65 -1.97 4.60 6.52
CA TYR A 65 -3.06 5.32 7.17
C TYR A 65 -3.68 4.47 8.27
N ASP A 66 -4.01 5.10 9.39
CA ASP A 66 -5.02 4.61 10.32
C ASP A 66 -6.42 4.95 9.79
N VAL A 67 -7.30 3.97 9.76
CA VAL A 67 -8.68 4.13 9.31
C VAL A 67 -9.59 4.16 10.52
N VAL A 68 -10.17 5.34 10.74
CA VAL A 68 -11.10 5.62 11.83
C VAL A 68 -12.53 5.59 11.29
N ILE A 69 -13.40 4.81 11.93
CA ILE A 69 -14.81 4.63 11.60
C ILE A 69 -15.63 5.08 12.80
N ASN A 70 -16.51 6.07 12.59
CA ASN A 70 -17.37 6.62 13.64
C ASN A 70 -16.64 6.87 14.98
N THR A 71 -15.42 7.43 14.93
CA THR A 71 -14.51 7.73 16.06
C THR A 71 -13.59 6.60 16.58
N LYS A 72 -13.73 5.37 16.10
CA LYS A 72 -12.87 4.25 16.52
C LYS A 72 -11.87 3.87 15.42
N SER A 73 -10.61 3.66 15.80
CA SER A 73 -9.60 3.09 14.90
C SER A 73 -9.93 1.61 14.66
N GLU A 74 -10.26 1.27 13.41
CA GLU A 74 -10.75 -0.07 13.05
C GLU A 74 -9.82 -0.84 12.11
N ALA A 75 -8.99 -0.13 11.33
CA ALA A 75 -8.15 -0.77 10.33
C ALA A 75 -6.93 0.09 9.98
N TYR A 76 -5.98 -0.51 9.27
CA TYR A 76 -4.92 0.23 8.60
C TYR A 76 -5.02 0.05 7.09
N VAL A 77 -4.62 1.07 6.34
CA VAL A 77 -4.46 0.98 4.88
C VAL A 77 -3.02 1.26 4.52
N PHE A 78 -2.41 0.33 3.79
CA PHE A 78 -1.07 0.48 3.23
C PHE A 78 -1.17 0.57 1.71
N LEU A 79 -0.51 1.57 1.12
CA LEU A 79 -0.39 1.79 -0.32
C LEU A 79 1.03 1.44 -0.75
N SER A 80 1.15 0.69 -1.84
CA SER A 80 2.45 0.33 -2.39
C SER A 80 2.38 0.21 -3.90
N LYS A 81 3.55 0.03 -4.53
CA LYS A 81 3.70 -0.28 -5.95
C LYS A 81 4.38 -1.63 -6.11
N GLY A 82 3.83 -2.44 -6.99
CA GLY A 82 4.48 -3.68 -7.45
C GLY A 82 5.00 -3.51 -8.86
N LEU A 83 5.93 -4.39 -9.25
CA LEU A 83 6.50 -4.44 -10.59
C LEU A 83 5.62 -5.34 -11.48
N GLY A 84 5.14 -4.79 -12.58
CA GLY A 84 4.63 -5.54 -13.72
C GLY A 84 5.78 -6.06 -14.59
N LYS A 85 5.48 -6.36 -15.86
CA LYS A 85 6.49 -6.80 -16.82
C LYS A 85 7.31 -5.62 -17.36
N MET A 86 6.67 -4.48 -17.58
CA MET A 86 7.23 -3.30 -18.26
C MET A 86 7.08 -2.00 -17.45
N ASP A 87 6.15 -1.95 -16.51
CA ASP A 87 5.82 -0.78 -15.69
C ASP A 87 5.43 -1.21 -14.27
N VAL A 88 5.08 -0.26 -13.41
CA VAL A 88 4.58 -0.49 -12.06
C VAL A 88 3.07 -0.44 -12.00
N PHE A 89 2.49 -1.16 -11.05
CA PHE A 89 1.07 -1.06 -10.69
C PHE A 89 0.92 -0.59 -9.26
N ASP A 90 -0.11 0.21 -9.01
CA ASP A 90 -0.43 0.71 -7.67
C ASP A 90 -1.45 -0.22 -7.03
N TYR A 91 -1.27 -0.55 -5.76
CA TYR A 91 -2.21 -1.37 -5.02
C TYR A 91 -2.30 -0.91 -3.57
N MET A 92 -3.34 -1.40 -2.89
CA MET A 92 -3.52 -1.20 -1.47
C MET A 92 -3.76 -2.52 -0.75
N ILE A 93 -3.42 -2.54 0.52
CA ILE A 93 -3.77 -3.57 1.49
C ILE A 93 -4.53 -2.91 2.64
N VAL A 94 -5.68 -3.46 2.97
CA VAL A 94 -6.45 -3.11 4.17
C VAL A 94 -6.18 -4.20 5.20
N PHE A 95 -5.70 -3.81 6.37
CA PHE A 95 -5.42 -4.69 7.50
C PHE A 95 -6.42 -4.44 8.62
N ASN A 96 -6.84 -5.51 9.28
CA ASN A 96 -7.48 -5.41 10.59
C ASN A 96 -6.46 -4.94 11.65
N LYS A 97 -6.92 -4.52 12.84
CA LYS A 97 -6.03 -4.15 13.95
C LYS A 97 -5.12 -5.28 14.43
N ASP A 98 -5.49 -6.54 14.19
CA ASP A 98 -4.64 -7.71 14.46
C ASP A 98 -3.60 -8.00 13.36
N LEU A 99 -3.55 -7.16 12.32
CA LEU A 99 -2.73 -7.27 11.11
C LEU A 99 -3.09 -8.46 10.19
N SER A 100 -4.25 -9.09 10.37
CA SER A 100 -4.81 -9.93 9.32
C SER A 100 -5.27 -9.08 8.14
N ILE A 101 -5.00 -9.56 6.93
CA ILE A 101 -5.39 -8.88 5.70
C ILE A 101 -6.91 -8.96 5.55
N LEU A 102 -7.57 -7.82 5.59
CA LEU A 102 -8.99 -7.69 5.31
C LEU A 102 -9.26 -7.64 3.79
N LYS A 103 -8.40 -6.93 3.05
CA LYS A 103 -8.54 -6.78 1.59
C LYS A 103 -7.23 -6.43 0.91
N VAL A 104 -6.99 -7.00 -0.27
CA VAL A 104 -6.01 -6.47 -1.23
C VAL A 104 -6.75 -5.94 -2.45
N LYS A 105 -6.29 -4.82 -3.01
CA LYS A 105 -6.89 -4.24 -4.22
C LYS A 105 -5.85 -3.58 -5.12
N VAL A 106 -5.78 -4.00 -6.39
CA VAL A 106 -5.04 -3.27 -7.43
C VAL A 106 -5.81 -2.00 -7.80
N LEU A 107 -5.18 -0.85 -7.59
CA LEU A 107 -5.73 0.48 -7.82
C LEU A 107 -5.57 0.88 -9.29
N VAL A 108 -4.34 0.79 -9.81
CA VAL A 108 -3.99 1.15 -11.19
C VAL A 108 -3.07 0.08 -11.74
N TYR A 109 -3.39 -0.43 -12.92
CA TYR A 109 -2.53 -1.33 -13.69
C TYR A 109 -2.34 -0.68 -15.06
N ARG A 110 -1.09 -0.54 -15.50
CA ARG A 110 -0.71 0.32 -16.63
C ARG A 110 -0.33 -0.43 -17.89
N GLU A 111 -0.24 -1.75 -17.81
CA GLU A 111 0.15 -2.61 -18.93
C GLU A 111 -1.06 -3.30 -19.56
N ASP A 112 -0.94 -3.63 -20.84
CA ASP A 112 -1.97 -4.34 -21.61
C ASP A 112 -2.14 -5.80 -21.17
N TYR A 113 -1.09 -6.41 -20.62
CA TYR A 113 -1.06 -7.81 -20.21
C TYR A 113 -0.75 -7.96 -18.72
N GLY A 114 -1.39 -8.92 -18.08
CA GLY A 114 -1.13 -9.26 -16.67
C GLY A 114 -2.03 -8.55 -15.65
N GLY A 115 -3.03 -7.77 -16.12
CA GLY A 115 -4.00 -7.06 -15.27
C GLY A 115 -4.95 -8.00 -14.51
N GLU A 116 -4.92 -9.30 -14.79
CA GLU A 116 -5.68 -10.36 -14.11
C GLU A 116 -5.41 -10.41 -12.60
N ILE A 117 -4.25 -9.92 -12.17
CA ILE A 117 -3.91 -9.74 -10.75
C ILE A 117 -4.89 -8.80 -10.01
N GLY A 118 -5.60 -7.94 -10.74
CA GLY A 118 -6.64 -7.06 -10.21
C GLY A 118 -7.97 -7.74 -9.93
N SER A 119 -8.12 -9.01 -10.33
CA SER A 119 -9.38 -9.75 -10.18
C SER A 119 -9.68 -10.05 -8.70
N ASN A 120 -10.94 -9.87 -8.29
CA ASN A 120 -11.36 -10.19 -6.93
C ASN A 120 -11.17 -11.68 -6.61
N ARG A 121 -11.30 -12.56 -7.62
CA ARG A 121 -11.14 -14.01 -7.48
C ARG A 121 -9.73 -14.38 -7.06
N TRP A 122 -8.71 -13.79 -7.68
CA TRP A 122 -7.33 -14.09 -7.33
C TRP A 122 -6.92 -13.40 -6.02
N LEU A 123 -7.29 -12.13 -5.85
CA LEU A 123 -6.92 -11.34 -4.66
C LEU A 123 -7.54 -11.83 -3.34
N LYS A 124 -8.66 -12.58 -3.38
CA LYS A 124 -9.27 -13.11 -2.14
C LYS A 124 -8.37 -14.10 -1.41
N GLN A 125 -7.38 -14.69 -2.08
CA GLN A 125 -6.43 -15.63 -1.49
C GLN A 125 -5.61 -15.00 -0.34
N PHE A 126 -5.46 -13.68 -0.32
CA PHE A 126 -4.75 -12.98 0.75
C PHE A 126 -5.59 -12.76 2.01
N ILE A 127 -6.92 -12.82 1.92
CA ILE A 127 -7.83 -12.48 3.03
C ILE A 127 -7.59 -13.41 4.23
N GLY A 128 -7.53 -12.84 5.42
CA GLY A 128 -7.29 -13.52 6.68
C GLY A 128 -5.83 -13.90 6.94
N LYS A 129 -4.94 -13.79 5.94
CA LYS A 129 -3.51 -14.06 6.14
C LYS A 129 -2.89 -12.91 6.94
N LYS A 130 -2.08 -13.27 7.94
CA LYS A 130 -1.29 -12.34 8.77
C LYS A 130 0.20 -12.72 8.85
N ASP A 131 0.53 -13.93 8.40
CA ASP A 131 1.88 -14.47 8.47
C ASP A 131 2.49 -14.51 7.06
N PRO A 132 3.56 -13.74 6.79
CA PRO A 132 4.29 -13.73 5.53
C PRO A 132 4.79 -15.10 5.06
N VAL A 133 5.02 -16.05 5.99
CA VAL A 133 5.46 -17.41 5.65
C VAL A 133 4.34 -18.20 4.95
N LYS A 134 3.07 -17.89 5.26
CA LYS A 134 1.88 -18.55 4.69
C LYS A 134 1.37 -17.90 3.39
N MET A 135 2.25 -17.21 2.69
CA MET A 135 1.96 -16.48 1.44
C MET A 135 2.93 -16.89 0.32
N LYS A 136 3.44 -18.12 0.32
CA LYS A 136 4.38 -18.59 -0.70
C LYS A 136 3.73 -18.62 -2.09
N PHE A 137 4.30 -17.87 -3.03
CA PHE A 137 3.84 -17.86 -4.42
C PHE A 137 3.98 -19.25 -5.07
N GLY A 138 2.95 -19.66 -5.82
CA GLY A 138 2.87 -20.98 -6.44
C GLY A 138 2.47 -22.11 -5.48
N HIS A 139 2.28 -21.82 -4.18
CA HIS A 139 1.85 -22.80 -3.18
C HIS A 139 0.63 -22.27 -2.40
N ASP A 140 0.81 -21.23 -1.59
CA ASP A 140 -0.25 -20.61 -0.80
C ASP A 140 -1.04 -19.56 -1.58
N ILE A 141 -0.41 -18.97 -2.60
CA ILE A 141 -1.01 -18.01 -3.53
C ILE A 141 -0.77 -18.56 -4.94
N GLN A 142 -1.86 -18.85 -5.65
CA GLN A 142 -1.82 -19.42 -6.98
C GLN A 142 -1.15 -18.47 -7.99
N ASN A 143 -0.48 -19.04 -8.99
CA ASN A 143 -0.05 -18.28 -10.16
C ASN A 143 -1.26 -17.89 -11.03
N ILE A 144 -1.08 -16.89 -11.89
CA ILE A 144 -1.97 -16.61 -13.00
C ILE A 144 -1.21 -16.85 -14.31
N SER A 145 -1.72 -17.77 -15.14
CA SER A 145 -1.17 -18.01 -16.48
C SER A 145 -1.15 -16.72 -17.29
N GLY A 146 -0.01 -16.41 -17.93
CA GLY A 146 0.19 -15.17 -18.67
C GLY A 146 0.50 -13.93 -17.82
N ALA A 147 0.39 -14.02 -16.49
CA ALA A 147 0.65 -12.92 -15.55
C ALA A 147 1.60 -13.34 -14.42
N THR A 148 2.53 -14.27 -14.68
CA THR A 148 3.43 -14.83 -13.66
C THR A 148 4.32 -13.77 -12.99
N ILE A 149 4.83 -12.81 -13.77
CA ILE A 149 5.72 -11.76 -13.24
C ILE A 149 4.95 -10.85 -12.28
N SER A 150 3.81 -10.31 -12.69
CA SER A 150 3.00 -9.39 -11.89
C SER A 150 2.38 -10.08 -10.68
N SER A 151 1.89 -11.33 -10.83
CA SER A 151 1.32 -12.10 -9.71
C SER A 151 2.37 -12.47 -8.66
N ARG A 152 3.59 -12.85 -9.08
CA ARG A 152 4.73 -13.06 -8.18
C ARG A 152 5.13 -11.76 -7.48
N SER A 153 5.27 -10.67 -8.23
CA SER A 153 5.66 -9.37 -7.68
C SER A 153 4.69 -8.89 -6.61
N LEU A 154 3.38 -8.92 -6.89
CA LEU A 154 2.37 -8.55 -5.90
C LEU A 154 2.41 -9.45 -4.67
N THR A 155 2.60 -10.76 -4.84
CA THR A 155 2.69 -11.69 -3.71
C THR A 155 3.89 -11.39 -2.81
N GLU A 156 5.06 -11.15 -3.38
CA GLU A 156 6.27 -10.83 -2.62
C GLU A 156 6.18 -9.45 -1.96
N ASP A 157 5.58 -8.47 -2.62
CA ASP A 157 5.40 -7.14 -2.02
C ASP A 157 4.35 -7.17 -0.89
N VAL A 158 3.26 -7.92 -1.03
CA VAL A 158 2.30 -8.16 0.08
C VAL A 158 2.99 -8.81 1.29
N LYS A 159 3.88 -9.78 1.09
CA LYS A 159 4.68 -10.37 2.17
C LYS A 159 5.58 -9.36 2.83
N LYS A 160 6.28 -8.55 2.04
CA LYS A 160 7.17 -7.48 2.53
C LYS A 160 6.40 -6.46 3.35
N VAL A 161 5.29 -5.94 2.84
CA VAL A 161 4.43 -4.99 3.54
C VAL A 161 3.89 -5.60 4.83
N THR A 162 3.46 -6.87 4.81
CA THR A 162 3.00 -7.56 6.03
C THR A 162 4.11 -7.65 7.08
N ARG A 163 5.37 -7.97 6.69
CA ARG A 163 6.52 -7.93 7.61
C ARG A 163 6.75 -6.54 8.19
N GLN A 164 6.65 -5.50 7.37
CA GLN A 164 6.80 -4.12 7.82
C GLN A 164 5.72 -3.77 8.85
N MET A 165 4.45 -4.07 8.56
CA MET A 165 3.35 -3.83 9.51
C MET A 165 3.56 -4.55 10.85
N ILE A 166 4.01 -5.80 10.83
CA ILE A 166 4.34 -6.55 12.05
C ILE A 166 5.46 -5.86 12.83
N ALA A 167 6.54 -5.46 12.15
CA ALA A 167 7.65 -4.76 12.78
C ALA A 167 7.19 -3.44 13.41
N LEU A 168 6.39 -2.64 12.70
CA LEU A 168 5.85 -1.37 13.22
C LEU A 168 5.01 -1.59 14.49
N LYS A 169 4.13 -2.60 14.48
CA LYS A 169 3.33 -2.96 15.65
C LYS A 169 4.19 -3.43 16.83
N GLN A 170 5.21 -4.26 16.59
CA GLN A 170 6.14 -4.72 17.63
C GLN A 170 6.95 -3.58 18.25
N LYS A 171 7.18 -2.49 17.51
CA LYS A 171 7.86 -1.29 17.99
C LYS A 171 6.92 -0.25 18.62
N GLY A 172 5.61 -0.54 18.75
CA GLY A 172 4.62 0.36 19.33
C GLY A 172 4.31 1.58 18.47
N ILE A 173 4.58 1.52 17.15
CA ILE A 173 4.30 2.62 16.21
C ILE A 173 2.84 2.57 15.74
N LEU A 174 2.24 1.38 15.68
CA LEU A 174 0.84 1.14 15.25
C LEU A 174 -0.09 0.91 16.43
#